data_AF-A0A4V1UKL3-F1
#
_entry.id   AF-A0A4V1UKL3-F1
#
_cell.length_a   1.000
_cell.length_b   1.000
_cell.length_c   1.000
_cell.angle_alpha   90.00
_cell.angle_beta   90.00
_cell.angle_gamma   90.00
#
_symmetry.space_group_name_H-M   'P 1'
#
loop_
_entity.id
_entity.type
_entity.pdbx_description
1 polymer ?
#
loop_
_entity_poly.entity_id
_entity_poly.type
_entity_poly.pdbx_seq_one_letter_code
_entity_poly.pdbx_strand_id
1 'polypeptide(L)'
;MNLMTLVPALLLSPTPAGLAGAQPTPPTALSAIAIDAASGKVLWSKDPDTARFPASTTKIMTGLLLAEHCKPDDVIVAPWDVATVKEASMHLRPKEKVKAKDMLAALMLRSANDGCYAVAVQLAGSVEKFSDMMNERARQIGCTGTHFHNPNGLNDPEHYTTARDLALIGREAMKNPLFASVVKTYKIKIDRNINKKDTWMVNHNKLLPKDATM
;
A
#
# COMPACT_ATOMS: atom_id res chain seq x y z
N MET A 1 32.41 1.28 -81.48
CA MET A 1 31.13 1.51 -80.75
C MET A 1 30.98 0.39 -79.72
N ASN A 2 31.40 0.61 -78.48
CA ASN A 2 31.18 -0.32 -77.37
C ASN A 2 30.06 0.24 -76.49
N LEU A 3 28.90 -0.42 -76.46
CA LEU A 3 27.87 -0.17 -75.45
C LEU A 3 28.21 -0.96 -74.18
N MET A 4 28.53 -0.27 -73.09
CA MET A 4 28.54 -0.85 -71.75
C MET A 4 27.12 -0.79 -71.17
N THR A 5 26.51 -1.95 -70.96
CA THR A 5 25.28 -2.12 -70.20
C THR A 5 25.58 -2.11 -68.70
N LEU A 6 25.03 -1.14 -67.98
CA LEU A 6 25.05 -1.06 -66.51
C LEU A 6 23.94 -1.96 -65.94
N VAL A 7 24.32 -2.93 -65.11
CA VAL A 7 23.40 -3.73 -64.29
C VAL A 7 23.22 -3.01 -62.94
N PRO A 8 21.99 -2.73 -62.46
CA PRO A 8 21.80 -2.12 -61.16
C PRO A 8 22.05 -3.16 -60.07
N ALA A 9 23.01 -2.88 -59.19
CA ALA A 9 23.23 -3.65 -57.98
C ALA A 9 22.09 -3.36 -56.98
N LEU A 10 21.25 -4.36 -56.72
CA LEU A 10 20.21 -4.30 -55.70
C LEU A 10 20.86 -4.39 -54.32
N LEU A 11 21.02 -3.24 -53.65
CA LEU A 11 21.49 -3.17 -52.27
C LEU A 11 20.38 -3.68 -51.34
N LEU A 12 20.47 -4.93 -50.89
CA LEU A 12 19.70 -5.40 -49.74
C LEU A 12 20.26 -4.73 -48.48
N SER A 13 19.53 -3.76 -47.96
CA SER A 13 19.79 -3.22 -46.63
C SER A 13 19.48 -4.29 -45.57
N PRO A 14 20.39 -4.55 -44.62
CA PRO A 14 20.12 -5.49 -43.54
C PRO A 14 19.00 -4.92 -42.67
N THR A 15 17.87 -5.62 -42.60
CA THR A 15 16.86 -5.36 -41.57
C THR A 15 17.52 -5.49 -40.21
N PRO A 16 17.51 -4.46 -39.35
CA PRO A 16 18.04 -4.59 -38.00
C PRO A 16 17.25 -5.72 -37.33
N ALA A 17 17.96 -6.77 -36.92
CA ALA A 17 17.42 -7.81 -36.06
C ALA A 17 16.88 -7.09 -34.83
N GLY A 18 15.55 -7.00 -34.73
CA GLY A 18 14.89 -6.39 -33.60
C GLY A 18 15.45 -7.03 -32.33
N LEU A 19 15.95 -6.20 -31.42
CA LEU A 19 16.22 -6.61 -30.06
C LEU A 19 14.92 -7.19 -29.53
N ALA A 20 14.79 -8.52 -29.56
CA ALA A 20 13.75 -9.22 -28.82
C ALA A 20 14.03 -8.89 -27.36
N GLY A 21 13.41 -7.82 -26.87
CA GLY A 21 13.53 -7.39 -25.49
C GLY A 21 13.24 -8.58 -24.60
N ALA A 22 14.19 -8.92 -23.73
CA ALA A 22 14.04 -10.04 -22.83
C ALA A 22 12.67 -9.96 -22.15
N GLN A 23 11.84 -10.98 -22.36
CA GLN A 23 10.57 -11.10 -21.64
C GLN A 23 10.90 -11.08 -20.15
N PRO A 24 10.34 -10.15 -19.36
CA PRO A 24 10.65 -10.06 -17.94
C PRO A 24 10.32 -11.39 -17.26
N THR A 25 11.25 -11.89 -16.44
CA THR A 25 11.05 -13.13 -15.68
C THR A 25 9.79 -13.00 -14.83
N PRO A 26 8.82 -13.93 -14.94
CA PRO A 26 7.60 -13.88 -14.15
C PRO A 26 7.91 -13.88 -12.65
N PRO A 27 7.16 -13.13 -11.82
CA PRO A 27 7.38 -13.12 -10.38
C PRO A 27 7.11 -14.50 -9.77
N THR A 28 7.89 -14.84 -8.75
CA THR A 28 7.73 -16.07 -7.95
C THR A 28 6.48 -16.03 -7.06
N ALA A 29 5.88 -14.86 -6.85
CA ALA A 29 4.64 -14.68 -6.11
C ALA A 29 3.52 -15.57 -6.64
N LEU A 30 2.69 -16.11 -5.75
CA LEU A 30 1.57 -16.97 -6.13
C LEU A 30 0.47 -16.19 -6.88
N SER A 31 0.16 -14.97 -6.40
CA SER A 31 -0.70 -14.01 -7.09
C SER A 31 -0.01 -12.67 -7.25
N ALA A 32 -0.27 -11.99 -8.37
CA ALA A 32 0.26 -10.67 -8.67
C ALA A 32 -0.61 -9.96 -9.71
N ILE A 33 -0.61 -8.63 -9.68
CA ILE A 33 -1.28 -7.79 -10.68
C ILE A 33 -0.50 -6.49 -10.88
N ALA A 34 -0.48 -6.00 -12.10
CA ALA A 34 -0.03 -4.66 -12.46
C ALA A 34 -1.16 -3.95 -13.21
N ILE A 35 -1.49 -2.74 -12.77
CA ILE A 35 -2.54 -1.91 -13.37
C ILE A 35 -1.98 -0.54 -13.73
N ASP A 36 -2.58 0.09 -14.74
CA ASP A 36 -2.43 1.52 -14.95
C ASP A 36 -3.22 2.27 -13.87
N ALA A 37 -2.56 3.14 -13.11
CA ALA A 37 -3.17 3.79 -11.95
C ALA A 37 -4.31 4.75 -12.33
N ALA A 38 -4.20 5.44 -13.47
CA ALA A 38 -5.19 6.41 -13.92
C ALA A 38 -6.47 5.73 -14.41
N SER A 39 -6.34 4.85 -15.40
CA SER A 39 -7.47 4.17 -16.04
C SER A 39 -7.99 2.96 -15.26
N GLY A 40 -7.15 2.34 -14.42
CA GLY A 40 -7.45 1.05 -13.79
C GLY A 40 -7.30 -0.15 -14.75
N LYS A 41 -6.79 0.06 -15.97
CA LYS A 41 -6.56 -1.02 -16.94
C LYS A 41 -5.56 -2.03 -16.40
N VAL A 42 -5.89 -3.31 -16.46
CA VAL A 42 -4.94 -4.38 -16.15
C VAL A 42 -3.88 -4.44 -17.26
N LEU A 43 -2.61 -4.30 -16.85
CA LEU A 43 -1.45 -4.40 -17.74
C LEU A 43 -0.91 -5.82 -17.76
N TRP A 44 -0.92 -6.48 -16.60
CA TRP A 44 -0.48 -7.85 -16.43
C TRP A 44 -1.06 -8.46 -15.15
N SER A 45 -1.27 -9.77 -15.09
CA SER A 45 -1.72 -10.47 -13.88
C SER A 45 -1.32 -11.94 -13.84
N LYS A 46 -1.18 -12.47 -12.63
CA LYS A 46 -1.04 -13.90 -12.30
C LYS A 46 -1.99 -14.22 -11.15
N ASP A 47 -2.93 -15.12 -11.39
CA ASP A 47 -3.92 -15.59 -10.39
C ASP A 47 -4.52 -14.45 -9.53
N PRO A 48 -5.03 -13.36 -10.13
CA PRO A 48 -5.27 -12.12 -9.40
C PRO A 48 -6.47 -12.17 -8.45
N ASP A 49 -7.36 -13.15 -8.62
CA ASP A 49 -8.66 -13.28 -7.95
C ASP A 49 -8.69 -14.38 -6.88
N THR A 50 -7.58 -15.10 -6.67
CA THR A 50 -7.48 -16.09 -5.59
C THR A 50 -7.33 -15.42 -4.24
N ALA A 51 -8.17 -15.82 -3.28
CA ALA A 51 -8.13 -15.34 -1.92
C ALA A 51 -6.83 -15.75 -1.20
N ARG A 52 -6.19 -14.80 -0.53
CA ARG A 52 -4.95 -14.97 0.23
C ARG A 52 -4.95 -14.11 1.48
N PHE A 53 -4.19 -14.52 2.48
CA PHE A 53 -3.94 -13.70 3.66
C PHE A 53 -3.12 -12.45 3.27
N PRO A 54 -3.63 -11.22 3.53
CA PRO A 54 -2.95 -9.97 3.14
C PRO A 54 -1.71 -9.64 3.97
N ALA A 55 -1.58 -10.22 5.17
CA ALA A 55 -0.68 -9.72 6.20
C ALA A 55 -0.81 -8.18 6.33
N SER A 56 0.28 -7.47 6.62
CA SER A 56 0.25 -6.02 6.84
C SER A 56 -0.19 -5.15 5.64
N THR A 57 -0.41 -5.70 4.45
CA THR A 57 -1.01 -4.92 3.34
C THR A 57 -2.44 -4.47 3.65
N THR A 58 -3.12 -5.13 4.61
CA THR A 58 -4.37 -4.68 5.24
C THR A 58 -4.33 -3.22 5.69
N LYS A 59 -3.18 -2.75 6.18
CA LYS A 59 -3.03 -1.41 6.72
C LYS A 59 -3.27 -0.31 5.68
N ILE A 60 -3.23 -0.63 4.38
CA ILE A 60 -3.60 0.32 3.32
C ILE A 60 -5.07 0.75 3.49
N MET A 61 -5.98 -0.20 3.76
CA MET A 61 -7.39 0.14 4.02
C MET A 61 -7.54 0.94 5.32
N THR A 62 -6.88 0.52 6.40
CA THR A 62 -6.90 1.27 7.68
C THR A 62 -6.37 2.70 7.52
N GLY A 63 -5.28 2.87 6.77
CA GLY A 63 -4.69 4.17 6.48
C GLY A 63 -5.57 5.04 5.56
N LEU A 64 -6.25 4.43 4.58
CA LEU A 64 -7.25 5.10 3.76
C LEU A 64 -8.40 5.63 4.62
N LEU A 65 -9.02 4.79 5.44
CA LEU A 65 -10.13 5.19 6.31
C LEU A 65 -9.72 6.30 7.29
N LEU A 66 -8.52 6.22 7.88
CA LEU A 66 -7.97 7.29 8.70
C LEU A 66 -7.87 8.61 7.92
N ALA A 67 -7.36 8.56 6.69
CA ALA A 67 -7.17 9.76 5.86
C ALA A 67 -8.49 10.33 5.31
N GLU A 68 -9.57 9.53 5.23
CA GLU A 68 -10.92 9.97 4.83
C GLU A 68 -11.71 10.57 5.99
N HIS A 69 -11.49 10.10 7.22
CA HIS A 69 -12.32 10.45 8.39
C HIS A 69 -11.65 11.41 9.37
N CYS A 70 -10.36 11.72 9.18
CA CYS A 70 -9.62 12.66 10.03
C CYS A 70 -8.90 13.73 9.21
N LYS A 71 -8.86 14.94 9.78
CA LYS A 71 -7.94 15.99 9.34
C LYS A 71 -6.53 15.65 9.82
N PRO A 72 -5.47 16.12 9.13
CA PRO A 72 -4.08 15.81 9.49
C PRO A 72 -3.69 16.09 10.95
N ASP A 73 -4.25 17.14 11.56
CA ASP A 73 -3.96 17.56 12.93
C ASP A 73 -4.98 17.07 13.97
N ASP A 74 -5.98 16.29 13.56
CA ASP A 74 -6.87 15.61 14.52
C ASP A 74 -6.05 14.67 15.40
N VAL A 75 -6.48 14.49 16.65
CA VAL A 75 -5.72 13.72 17.64
C VAL A 75 -6.33 12.33 17.77
N ILE A 76 -5.53 11.30 17.52
CA ILE A 76 -5.84 9.91 17.85
C ILE A 76 -5.35 9.64 19.27
N VAL A 77 -6.25 9.16 20.13
CA VAL A 77 -5.95 8.84 21.52
C VAL A 77 -5.81 7.33 21.66
N ALA A 78 -4.66 6.88 22.17
CA ALA A 78 -4.40 5.48 22.39
C ALA A 78 -5.32 4.90 23.50
N PRO A 79 -6.01 3.78 23.24
CA PRO A 79 -6.79 3.07 24.26
C PRO A 79 -5.94 2.67 25.48
N TRP A 80 -6.59 2.40 26.61
CA TRP A 80 -5.90 2.07 27.86
C TRP A 80 -5.11 0.75 27.78
N ASP A 81 -5.58 -0.18 26.95
CA ASP A 81 -5.04 -1.53 26.72
C ASP A 81 -4.19 -1.64 25.46
N VAL A 82 -3.84 -0.50 24.83
CA VAL A 82 -3.06 -0.46 23.58
C VAL A 82 -1.73 -1.22 23.66
N ALA A 83 -1.14 -1.30 24.86
CA ALA A 83 0.12 -2.01 25.11
C ALA A 83 0.00 -3.55 25.02
N THR A 84 -1.22 -4.08 24.95
CA THR A 84 -1.47 -5.53 24.77
C THR A 84 -1.37 -5.96 23.30
N VAL A 85 -1.39 -5.01 22.36
CA VAL A 85 -1.27 -5.28 20.92
C VAL A 85 0.15 -5.75 20.60
N LYS A 86 0.25 -6.87 19.88
CA LYS A 86 1.50 -7.58 19.62
C LYS A 86 2.11 -7.25 18.26
N GLU A 87 3.36 -7.69 18.07
CA GLU A 87 4.16 -7.60 16.86
C GLU A 87 4.55 -6.15 16.46
N ALA A 88 4.55 -5.84 15.16
CA ALA A 88 5.01 -4.54 14.66
C ALA A 88 4.25 -3.40 15.34
N SER A 89 4.97 -2.43 15.89
CA SER A 89 4.40 -1.47 16.83
C SER A 89 5.08 -0.10 16.70
N MET A 90 4.33 0.96 16.99
CA MET A 90 4.88 2.30 17.24
C MET A 90 5.32 2.50 18.71
N HIS A 91 5.28 1.45 19.52
CA HIS A 91 5.40 1.47 20.97
C HIS A 91 4.46 2.50 21.60
N LEU A 92 3.20 2.50 21.15
CA LEU A 92 2.16 3.41 21.61
C LEU A 92 1.83 3.13 23.08
N ARG A 93 1.76 4.18 23.90
CA ARG A 93 1.48 4.07 25.33
C ARG A 93 0.01 4.38 25.62
N PRO A 94 -0.56 3.80 26.70
CA PRO A 94 -1.93 4.12 27.12
C PRO A 94 -2.15 5.64 27.24
N LYS A 95 -3.27 6.13 26.67
CA LYS A 95 -3.67 7.55 26.65
C LYS A 95 -2.72 8.49 25.90
N GLU A 96 -1.74 7.96 25.17
CA GLU A 96 -0.88 8.75 24.31
C GLU A 96 -1.69 9.40 23.19
N LYS A 97 -1.33 10.64 22.86
CA LYS A 97 -1.96 11.47 21.84
C LYS A 97 -0.99 11.65 20.69
N VAL A 98 -1.45 11.29 19.49
CA VAL A 98 -0.68 11.38 18.25
C VAL A 98 -1.58 11.99 17.18
N LYS A 99 -1.05 12.91 16.37
CA LYS A 99 -1.80 13.50 15.27
C LYS A 99 -2.12 12.46 14.20
N ALA A 100 -3.25 12.58 13.51
CA ALA A 100 -3.68 11.63 12.49
C ALA A 100 -2.63 11.44 11.38
N LYS A 101 -1.95 12.51 10.95
CA LYS A 101 -0.84 12.41 9.97
C LYS A 101 0.35 11.58 10.48
N ASP A 102 0.67 11.71 11.75
CA ASP A 102 1.79 11.01 12.40
C ASP A 102 1.42 9.55 12.68
N MET A 103 0.16 9.30 13.02
CA MET A 103 -0.42 7.97 13.14
C MET A 103 -0.38 7.26 11.78
N LEU A 104 -0.83 7.93 10.71
CA LEU A 104 -0.78 7.39 9.35
C LEU A 104 0.67 7.06 8.93
N ALA A 105 1.64 7.92 9.28
CA ALA A 105 3.05 7.63 9.07
C ALA A 105 3.52 6.39 9.84
N ALA A 106 3.12 6.22 11.10
CA ALA A 106 3.46 5.02 11.87
C ALA A 106 2.87 3.74 11.26
N LEU A 107 1.62 3.78 10.79
CA LEU A 107 0.97 2.67 10.10
C LEU A 107 1.72 2.28 8.82
N MET A 108 2.05 3.27 7.97
CA MET A 108 2.61 3.02 6.64
C MET A 108 4.11 2.74 6.64
N LEU A 109 4.88 3.38 7.52
CA LEU A 109 6.34 3.24 7.53
C LEU A 109 6.80 2.10 8.44
N ARG A 110 6.22 1.95 9.64
CA ARG A 110 6.61 0.91 10.61
C ARG A 110 5.66 -0.27 10.70
N SER A 111 4.57 -0.28 9.94
CA SER A 111 3.53 -1.31 10.06
C SER A 111 2.94 -1.41 11.47
N ALA A 112 2.74 -0.28 12.15
CA ALA A 112 2.33 -0.22 13.56
C ALA A 112 0.92 -0.80 13.80
N ASN A 113 0.83 -1.99 14.41
CA ASN A 113 -0.40 -2.69 14.76
C ASN A 113 -1.17 -1.98 15.89
N ASP A 114 -0.45 -1.49 16.90
CA ASP A 114 -0.97 -0.69 18.01
C ASP A 114 -1.61 0.61 17.53
N GLY A 115 -1.01 1.25 16.52
CA GLY A 115 -1.61 2.38 15.82
C GLY A 115 -2.91 2.01 15.10
N CYS A 116 -2.93 0.87 14.38
CA CYS A 116 -4.15 0.38 13.73
C CYS A 116 -5.29 0.12 14.73
N TYR A 117 -4.96 -0.46 15.89
CA TYR A 117 -5.91 -0.66 16.98
C TYR A 117 -6.46 0.68 17.51
N ALA A 118 -5.58 1.65 17.77
CA ALA A 118 -5.99 2.98 18.22
C ALA A 118 -6.91 3.68 17.21
N VAL A 119 -6.61 3.58 15.91
CA VAL A 119 -7.45 4.10 14.82
C VAL A 119 -8.82 3.42 14.82
N ALA A 120 -8.85 2.08 14.92
CA ALA A 120 -10.10 1.32 14.92
C ALA A 120 -11.02 1.72 16.08
N VAL A 121 -10.48 1.82 17.29
CA VAL A 121 -11.23 2.26 18.47
C VAL A 121 -11.68 3.73 18.34
N GLN A 122 -10.84 4.62 17.83
CA GLN A 122 -11.18 6.03 17.67
C GLN A 122 -12.30 6.25 16.65
N LEU A 123 -12.30 5.53 15.53
CA LEU A 123 -13.22 5.76 14.42
C LEU A 123 -14.53 4.98 14.55
N ALA A 124 -14.49 3.78 15.13
CA ALA A 124 -15.65 2.88 15.16
C ALA A 124 -16.00 2.38 16.58
N GLY A 125 -15.19 2.70 17.59
CA GLY A 125 -15.40 2.28 18.98
C GLY A 125 -14.90 0.87 19.31
N SER A 126 -14.61 0.03 18.31
CA SER A 126 -14.15 -1.36 18.48
C SER A 126 -13.52 -1.90 17.19
N VAL A 127 -12.74 -2.97 17.28
CA VAL A 127 -12.14 -3.63 16.10
C VAL A 127 -13.19 -4.24 15.19
N GLU A 128 -14.26 -4.80 15.75
CA GLU A 128 -15.35 -5.45 15.02
C GLU A 128 -16.07 -4.43 14.13
N LYS A 129 -16.59 -3.35 14.73
CA LYS A 129 -17.22 -2.25 13.98
C LYS A 129 -16.29 -1.57 12.99
N PHE A 130 -14.99 -1.50 13.28
CA PHE A 130 -14.02 -0.98 12.31
C PHE A 130 -13.84 -1.93 11.13
N SER A 131 -13.87 -3.25 11.36
CA SER A 131 -13.83 -4.25 10.29
C SER A 131 -15.07 -4.15 9.40
N ASP A 132 -16.26 -3.91 9.97
CA ASP A 132 -17.48 -3.62 9.20
C ASP A 132 -17.30 -2.39 8.31
N MET A 133 -16.71 -1.33 8.85
CA MET A 133 -16.39 -0.10 8.10
C MET A 133 -15.38 -0.35 6.98
N MET A 134 -14.36 -1.18 7.21
CA MET A 134 -13.40 -1.61 6.19
C MET A 134 -14.08 -2.41 5.07
N ASN A 135 -14.97 -3.34 5.42
CA ASN A 135 -15.71 -4.17 4.47
C ASN A 135 -16.72 -3.36 3.65
N GLU A 136 -17.42 -2.41 4.27
CA GLU A 136 -18.27 -1.45 3.58
C GLU A 136 -17.46 -0.66 2.54
N ARG A 137 -16.32 -0.09 2.97
CA ARG A 137 -15.48 0.68 2.05
C ARG A 137 -14.91 -0.18 0.93
N ALA A 138 -14.49 -1.41 1.20
CA ALA A 138 -14.02 -2.35 0.20
C ALA A 138 -15.09 -2.61 -0.88
N ARG A 139 -16.34 -2.87 -0.48
CA ARG A 139 -17.44 -3.04 -1.44
C ARG A 139 -17.71 -1.78 -2.26
N GLN A 140 -17.67 -0.60 -1.66
CA GLN A 140 -17.89 0.67 -2.36
C GLN A 140 -16.89 0.91 -3.48
N ILE A 141 -15.65 0.41 -3.34
CA ILE A 141 -14.60 0.54 -4.35
C ILE A 141 -14.51 -0.68 -5.29
N GLY A 142 -15.47 -1.60 -5.19
CA GLY A 142 -15.61 -2.75 -6.09
C GLY A 142 -14.80 -3.99 -5.70
N CYS A 143 -14.30 -4.08 -4.47
CA CYS A 143 -13.68 -5.31 -3.98
C CYS A 143 -14.74 -6.41 -3.79
N THR A 144 -14.48 -7.59 -4.33
CA THR A 144 -15.42 -8.73 -4.30
C THR A 144 -14.82 -10.00 -3.70
N GLY A 145 -13.50 -10.07 -3.53
CA GLY A 145 -12.78 -11.19 -2.93
C GLY A 145 -12.06 -10.80 -1.64
N THR A 146 -12.56 -9.79 -0.94
CA THR A 146 -11.95 -9.25 0.29
C THR A 146 -12.92 -9.30 1.45
N HIS A 147 -12.43 -9.76 2.59
CA HIS A 147 -13.08 -9.65 3.89
C HIS A 147 -12.03 -9.31 4.95
N PHE A 148 -12.22 -8.19 5.62
CA PHE A 148 -11.40 -7.75 6.74
C PHE A 148 -12.06 -8.16 8.05
N HIS A 149 -11.29 -8.81 8.92
CA HIS A 149 -11.68 -9.13 10.30
C HIS A 149 -10.86 -8.37 11.38
N ASN A 150 -9.85 -7.60 10.95
CA ASN A 150 -9.01 -6.81 11.86
C ASN A 150 -8.33 -5.66 11.09
N PRO A 151 -7.76 -4.63 11.76
CA PRO A 151 -7.24 -3.45 11.08
C PRO A 151 -5.76 -3.55 10.68
N ASN A 152 -5.08 -4.66 11.00
CA ASN A 152 -3.62 -4.74 10.96
C ASN A 152 -3.05 -5.88 10.10
N GLY A 153 -3.88 -6.87 9.77
CA GLY A 153 -3.52 -8.02 8.95
C GLY A 153 -2.89 -9.17 9.73
N LEU A 154 -3.05 -9.22 11.06
CA LEU A 154 -2.72 -10.43 11.81
C LEU A 154 -3.57 -11.60 11.29
N ASN A 155 -2.98 -12.80 11.34
CA ASN A 155 -3.59 -14.00 10.77
C ASN A 155 -4.95 -14.32 11.41
N ASP A 156 -5.94 -14.48 10.54
CA ASP A 156 -7.29 -14.87 10.90
C ASP A 156 -7.91 -15.57 9.67
N PRO A 157 -8.56 -16.74 9.82
CA PRO A 157 -9.17 -17.45 8.70
C PRO A 157 -10.24 -16.64 7.94
N GLU A 158 -10.91 -15.72 8.62
CA GLU A 158 -11.91 -14.84 8.01
C GLU A 158 -11.26 -13.59 7.38
N HIS A 159 -9.95 -13.38 7.53
CA HIS A 159 -9.27 -12.18 7.04
C HIS A 159 -8.49 -12.44 5.74
N TYR A 160 -9.08 -12.10 4.60
CA TYR A 160 -8.48 -12.38 3.29
C TYR A 160 -8.73 -11.26 2.26
N THR A 161 -7.94 -11.26 1.19
CA THR A 161 -8.10 -10.38 0.03
C THR A 161 -7.59 -11.09 -1.23
N THR A 162 -7.63 -10.40 -2.37
CA THR A 162 -7.03 -10.83 -3.64
C THR A 162 -6.00 -9.82 -4.12
N ALA A 163 -5.14 -10.21 -5.07
CA ALA A 163 -4.20 -9.26 -5.65
C ALA A 163 -4.94 -8.13 -6.38
N ARG A 164 -6.06 -8.44 -7.05
CA ARG A 164 -6.91 -7.44 -7.72
C ARG A 164 -7.49 -6.45 -6.72
N ASP A 165 -8.06 -6.93 -5.63
CA ASP A 165 -8.69 -6.07 -4.64
C ASP A 165 -7.67 -5.18 -3.92
N LEU A 166 -6.48 -5.69 -3.61
CA LEU A 166 -5.39 -4.86 -3.09
C LEU A 166 -4.98 -3.75 -4.07
N ALA A 167 -5.01 -4.01 -5.38
CA ALA A 167 -4.74 -2.98 -6.39
C ALA A 167 -5.86 -1.91 -6.44
N LEU A 168 -7.13 -2.31 -6.26
CA LEU A 168 -8.25 -1.37 -6.13
C LEU A 168 -8.11 -0.49 -4.88
N ILE A 169 -7.82 -1.10 -3.72
CA ILE A 169 -7.62 -0.41 -2.44
C ILE A 169 -6.45 0.56 -2.54
N GLY A 170 -5.31 0.11 -3.07
CA GLY A 170 -4.13 0.96 -3.25
C GLY A 170 -4.39 2.12 -4.20
N ARG A 171 -5.08 1.88 -5.32
CA ARG A 171 -5.45 2.93 -6.28
C ARG A 171 -6.39 3.96 -5.65
N GLU A 172 -7.35 3.54 -4.83
CA GLU A 172 -8.23 4.45 -4.11
C GLU A 172 -7.44 5.27 -3.08
N ALA A 173 -6.59 4.60 -2.28
CA ALA A 173 -5.75 5.26 -1.27
C ALA A 173 -4.85 6.35 -1.86
N MET A 174 -4.29 6.11 -3.05
CA MET A 174 -3.45 7.08 -3.75
C MET A 174 -4.19 8.34 -4.23
N LYS A 175 -5.54 8.34 -4.27
CA LYS A 175 -6.32 9.56 -4.55
C LYS A 175 -6.31 10.54 -3.39
N ASN A 176 -6.07 10.08 -2.16
CA ASN A 176 -5.99 10.93 -0.98
C ASN A 176 -4.60 11.59 -0.89
N PRO A 177 -4.49 12.94 -0.95
CA PRO A 177 -3.18 13.61 -0.96
C PRO A 177 -2.33 13.37 0.30
N LEU A 178 -2.98 13.25 1.47
CA LEU A 178 -2.28 12.95 2.71
C LEU A 178 -1.67 11.54 2.65
N PHE A 179 -2.46 10.54 2.27
CA PHE A 179 -1.99 9.17 2.10
C PHE A 179 -0.83 9.07 1.12
N ALA A 180 -0.98 9.64 -0.08
CA ALA A 180 0.06 9.67 -1.11
C ALA A 180 1.35 10.35 -0.63
N SER A 181 1.24 11.43 0.16
CA SER A 181 2.40 12.11 0.74
C SER A 181 3.14 11.28 1.79
N VAL A 182 2.41 10.49 2.58
CA VAL A 182 3.00 9.64 3.62
C VAL A 182 3.72 8.44 3.00
N VAL A 183 3.09 7.71 2.07
CA VAL A 183 3.66 6.47 1.54
C VAL A 183 4.92 6.66 0.70
N LYS A 184 5.18 7.88 0.21
CA LYS A 184 6.45 8.23 -0.46
C LYS A 184 7.58 8.62 0.50
N THR A 185 7.33 8.66 1.81
CA THR A 185 8.29 9.13 2.81
C THR A 185 9.20 7.97 3.26
N TYR A 186 10.51 8.15 3.17
CA TYR A 186 11.49 7.17 3.65
C TYR A 186 11.65 7.20 5.18
N LYS A 187 11.74 8.39 5.78
CA LYS A 187 11.81 8.55 7.23
C LYS A 187 11.16 9.86 7.64
N ILE A 188 10.50 9.87 8.78
CA ILE A 188 9.89 11.07 9.36
C ILE A 188 10.00 11.04 10.88
N LYS A 189 10.20 12.22 11.46
CA LYS A 189 10.08 12.41 12.90
C LYS A 189 8.66 12.84 13.21
N ILE A 190 7.97 12.06 14.05
CA ILE A 190 6.60 12.35 14.49
C ILE A 190 6.58 13.05 15.85
N ASP A 191 5.49 13.76 16.14
CA ASP A 191 5.25 14.36 17.45
C ASP A 191 4.36 13.48 18.33
N ARG A 192 4.71 13.41 19.62
CA ARG A 192 4.08 12.52 20.60
C ARG A 192 4.14 13.13 21.99
N ASN A 193 3.06 13.08 22.76
CA ASN A 193 3.03 13.68 24.09
C ASN A 193 3.66 12.79 25.20
N ILE A 194 3.73 11.46 25.03
CA ILE A 194 4.24 10.54 26.07
C ILE A 194 5.57 9.89 25.66
N ASN A 195 5.61 9.08 24.61
CA ASN A 195 6.81 8.32 24.21
C ASN A 195 7.75 9.18 23.34
N LYS A 196 8.27 10.27 23.92
CA LYS A 196 9.13 11.26 23.25
C LYS A 196 10.51 10.75 22.83
N LYS A 197 10.87 9.50 23.19
CA LYS A 197 12.15 8.87 22.82
C LYS A 197 12.07 8.09 21.52
N ASP A 198 10.89 7.58 21.16
CA ASP A 198 10.67 6.79 19.94
C ASP A 198 9.82 7.58 18.94
N THR A 199 10.48 8.54 18.29
CA THR A 199 9.83 9.51 17.38
C THR A 199 10.14 9.28 15.91
N TRP A 200 11.07 8.38 15.56
CA TRP A 200 11.46 8.16 14.17
C TRP A 200 10.69 6.99 13.57
N MET A 201 9.89 7.29 12.55
CA MET A 201 9.26 6.29 11.70
C MET A 201 10.12 6.11 10.46
N VAL A 202 10.60 4.89 10.21
CA VAL A 202 11.49 4.57 9.08
C VAL A 202 10.80 3.53 8.22
N ASN A 203 10.71 3.79 6.93
CA ASN A 203 9.98 2.97 5.98
C ASN A 203 10.72 1.65 5.70
N HIS A 204 10.00 0.53 5.81
CA HIS A 204 10.56 -0.79 5.48
C HIS A 204 10.55 -1.09 3.97
N ASN A 205 9.86 -0.29 3.15
CA ASN A 205 9.76 -0.48 1.71
C ASN A 205 11.08 -0.16 1.00
N LYS A 206 11.82 -1.21 0.62
CA LYS A 206 13.11 -1.11 -0.08
C LYS A 206 13.01 -0.60 -1.52
N LEU A 207 11.80 -0.47 -2.09
CA LEU A 207 11.59 0.14 -3.40
C LEU A 207 11.67 1.67 -3.36
N LEU A 208 11.54 2.27 -2.18
CA LEU A 208 11.68 3.72 -2.02
C LEU A 208 13.16 4.11 -1.92
N PRO A 209 13.58 5.18 -2.62
CA PRO A 209 14.91 5.74 -2.42
C PRO A 209 15.04 6.28 -1.00
N LYS A 210 16.22 6.09 -0.39
CA LYS A 210 16.51 6.58 0.98
C LYS A 210 16.58 8.10 1.05
N ASP A 211 16.89 8.72 -0.09
CA ASP A 211 17.13 10.14 -0.25
C ASP A 211 16.02 10.77 -1.10
N ALA A 212 14.79 10.81 -0.58
CA ALA A 212 13.72 11.55 -1.24
C ALA A 212 13.82 13.06 -0.94
N THR A 213 14.95 13.67 -1.34
CA THR A 213 15.01 15.07 -1.75
C THR A 213 14.96 15.10 -3.28
N MET A 214 13.76 14.91 -3.83
CA MET A 214 13.43 15.20 -5.23
C MET A 214 12.10 15.95 -5.22
#